data_AF-A0A914T774-F1
#
_entry.id   AF-A0A914T774-F1
#
_cell.length_a   1.000
_cell.length_b   1.000
_cell.length_c   1.000
_cell.angle_alpha   90.00
_cell.angle_beta   90.00
_cell.angle_gamma   90.00
#
_symmetry.space_group_name_H-M   'P 1'
#
loop_
_entity.id
_entity.type
_entity.pdbx_description
1 polymer ?
#
loop_
_entity_poly.entity_id
_entity_poly.type
_entity_poly.pdbx_seq_one_letter_code
_entity_poly.pdbx_strand_id
1 'polypeptide(L)'
;MSSSIFSQSTVIDIILGTIVIIVSLLSLSFYLQILKIFYTQKTRFGTNAYRLMFQMGLTDCLQLFFHTFGGIFSIANSTFNDTFNKICGGFLNSGWIVSIFFTLLLAFNRFSTLCFRHKTILFENLFLFNTQIFISWLYFGIYFVIYMTPYCSVLYDPINLSWGYDNSEWSRTIEKIELYATLIQLSLTGILYLFIIFWLLTTKQYAENVSREYKQEFKVLIQVSSFRTFPRMADSNGF
;
A
#
# COMPACT_ATOMS: atom_id res chain seq x y z
N MET A 1 8.81 -44.43 -1.03
CA MET A 1 8.56 -43.48 0.07
C MET A 1 9.10 -42.08 -0.24
N SER A 2 10.22 -41.95 -0.96
CA SER A 2 10.70 -40.66 -1.50
C SER A 2 9.85 -40.10 -2.65
N SER A 3 9.29 -40.95 -3.51
CA SER A 3 8.47 -40.53 -4.65
C SER A 3 7.13 -39.89 -4.27
N SER A 4 6.49 -40.36 -3.19
CA SER A 4 5.21 -39.81 -2.70
C SER A 4 5.39 -38.45 -2.02
N ILE A 5 6.51 -38.24 -1.34
CA ILE A 5 6.86 -36.97 -0.70
C ILE A 5 7.16 -35.91 -1.76
N PHE A 6 7.89 -36.29 -2.82
CA PHE A 6 8.20 -35.40 -3.95
C PHE A 6 6.96 -35.01 -4.77
N SER A 7 6.00 -35.93 -4.96
CA SER A 7 4.73 -35.59 -5.59
C SER A 7 3.88 -34.64 -4.74
N GLN A 8 3.95 -34.78 -3.41
CA GLN A 8 3.15 -33.96 -2.50
C GLN A 8 3.69 -32.53 -2.39
N SER A 9 5.01 -32.32 -2.41
CA SER A 9 5.59 -30.97 -2.45
C SER A 9 5.18 -30.24 -3.73
N THR A 10 5.31 -30.90 -4.89
CA THR A 10 4.98 -30.31 -6.19
C THR A 10 3.53 -29.83 -6.29
N VAL A 11 2.58 -30.58 -5.71
CA VAL A 11 1.16 -30.18 -5.70
C VAL A 11 0.93 -28.94 -4.83
N ILE A 12 1.63 -28.84 -3.69
CA ILE A 12 1.53 -27.69 -2.78
C ILE A 12 2.07 -26.43 -3.46
N ASP A 13 3.21 -26.53 -4.15
CA ASP A 13 3.85 -25.40 -4.86
C ASP A 13 2.91 -24.82 -5.94
N ILE A 14 2.24 -25.70 -6.70
CA ILE A 14 1.26 -25.30 -7.73
C ILE A 14 0.05 -24.61 -7.09
N ILE A 15 -0.50 -25.16 -6.01
CA ILE A 15 -1.67 -24.59 -5.32
C ILE A 15 -1.32 -23.20 -4.78
N LEU A 16 -0.22 -23.07 -4.04
CA LEU A 16 0.20 -21.81 -3.43
C LEU A 16 0.54 -20.76 -4.50
N GLY A 17 1.28 -21.14 -5.55
CA GLY A 17 1.57 -20.25 -6.67
C GLY A 17 0.31 -19.75 -7.37
N THR A 18 -0.67 -20.63 -7.60
CA THR A 18 -1.96 -20.27 -8.21
C THR A 18 -2.73 -19.29 -7.33
N ILE A 19 -2.79 -19.54 -6.02
CA ILE A 19 -3.45 -18.63 -5.06
C ILE A 19 -2.78 -17.25 -5.08
N VAL A 20 -1.43 -17.20 -5.03
CA VAL A 20 -0.68 -15.93 -5.06
C VAL A 20 -0.97 -15.14 -6.33
N ILE A 21 -0.99 -15.80 -7.50
CA ILE A 21 -1.32 -15.14 -8.77
C ILE A 21 -2.74 -14.57 -8.75
N ILE A 22 -3.73 -15.39 -8.36
CA ILE A 22 -5.14 -14.96 -8.35
C ILE A 22 -5.34 -13.79 -7.39
N VAL A 23 -4.82 -13.89 -6.16
CA VAL A 23 -4.94 -12.84 -5.15
C VAL A 23 -4.25 -11.56 -5.62
N SER A 24 -3.05 -11.68 -6.20
CA SER A 24 -2.29 -10.52 -6.68
C SER A 24 -2.99 -9.80 -7.82
N LEU A 25 -3.48 -10.52 -8.83
CA LEU A 25 -4.17 -9.93 -9.98
C LEU A 25 -5.53 -9.34 -9.61
N LEU A 26 -6.29 -10.02 -8.73
CA LEU A 26 -7.56 -9.51 -8.24
C LEU A 26 -7.36 -8.22 -7.46
N SER A 27 -6.38 -8.21 -6.55
CA SER A 27 -6.04 -7.03 -5.74
C SER A 27 -5.53 -5.89 -6.61
N LEU A 28 -4.70 -6.18 -7.62
CA LEU A 28 -4.20 -5.19 -8.57
C LEU A 28 -5.37 -4.53 -9.34
N SER A 29 -6.35 -5.32 -9.80
CA SER A 29 -7.54 -4.80 -10.46
C SER A 29 -8.32 -3.83 -9.55
N PHE A 30 -8.51 -4.18 -8.28
CA PHE A 30 -9.16 -3.29 -7.31
C PHE A 30 -8.36 -2.00 -7.07
N TYR A 31 -7.04 -2.10 -6.86
CA TYR A 31 -6.20 -0.91 -6.65
C TYR A 31 -6.18 0.02 -7.86
N LEU A 32 -6.11 -0.51 -9.08
CA LEU A 32 -6.18 0.30 -10.31
C LEU A 32 -7.52 1.05 -10.41
N GLN A 33 -8.63 0.43 -10.00
CA GLN A 33 -9.93 1.12 -9.94
C GLN A 33 -9.94 2.27 -8.91
N ILE A 34 -9.36 2.05 -7.73
CA ILE A 34 -9.23 3.09 -6.69
C ILE A 34 -8.37 4.26 -7.20
N LEU A 35 -7.22 3.97 -7.80
CA LEU A 35 -6.34 4.99 -8.39
C LEU A 35 -7.05 5.77 -9.51
N LYS A 36 -7.84 5.08 -10.35
CA LYS A 36 -8.66 5.73 -11.38
C LYS A 36 -9.69 6.69 -10.78
N ILE A 37 -10.34 6.32 -9.67
CA ILE A 37 -11.29 7.18 -8.95
C ILE A 37 -10.58 8.43 -8.42
N PHE A 38 -9.43 8.27 -7.76
CA PHE A 38 -8.63 9.39 -7.26
C PHE A 38 -8.17 10.32 -8.39
N TYR A 39 -7.76 9.76 -9.53
CA TYR A 39 -7.33 10.54 -10.67
C TYR A 39 -8.47 11.30 -11.37
N THR A 40 -9.65 10.70 -11.47
CA THR A 40 -10.79 11.28 -12.21
C THR A 40 -11.51 12.34 -11.38
N GLN A 41 -11.68 12.13 -10.07
CA GLN A 41 -12.45 13.01 -9.20
C GLN A 41 -11.55 14.01 -8.45
N LYS A 42 -10.68 14.73 -9.18
CA LYS A 42 -9.71 15.69 -8.58
C LYS A 42 -10.38 16.76 -7.72
N THR A 43 -11.58 17.21 -8.08
CA THR A 43 -12.34 18.21 -7.30
C THR A 43 -12.72 17.69 -5.91
N ARG A 44 -12.97 16.38 -5.78
CA ARG A 44 -13.34 15.73 -4.51
C ARG A 44 -12.13 15.23 -3.72
N PHE A 45 -11.10 14.76 -4.41
CA PHE A 45 -9.90 14.15 -3.82
C PHE A 45 -8.63 15.01 -3.97
N GLY A 46 -8.79 16.33 -4.02
CA GLY A 46 -7.69 17.27 -4.23
C GLY A 46 -6.82 17.55 -3.00
N THR A 47 -7.11 16.94 -1.84
CA THR A 47 -6.34 17.19 -0.62
C THR A 47 -4.99 16.47 -0.64
N ASN A 48 -4.02 17.00 0.11
CA ASN A 48 -2.68 16.40 0.18
C ASN A 48 -2.68 15.00 0.80
N ALA A 49 -3.63 14.70 1.69
CA ALA A 49 -3.86 13.34 2.19
C ALA A 49 -4.20 12.35 1.06
N TYR A 50 -5.14 12.70 0.17
CA TYR A 50 -5.50 11.85 -0.96
C TYR A 50 -4.36 11.72 -1.98
N ARG A 51 -3.56 12.77 -2.16
CA ARG A 51 -2.35 12.69 -2.98
C ARG A 51 -1.33 11.70 -2.40
N LEU A 52 -1.13 11.66 -1.08
CA LEU A 52 -0.29 10.64 -0.43
C LEU A 52 -0.87 9.23 -0.59
N MET A 53 -2.18 9.07 -0.39
CA MET A 53 -2.86 7.78 -0.61
C MET A 53 -2.73 7.29 -2.06
N PHE A 54 -2.75 8.20 -3.03
CA PHE A 54 -2.51 7.87 -4.43
C PHE A 54 -1.08 7.36 -4.66
N GLN A 55 -0.06 8.00 -4.07
CA GLN A 55 1.34 7.53 -4.17
C GLN A 55 1.52 6.15 -3.52
N MET A 56 0.91 5.91 -2.36
CA MET A 56 0.90 4.60 -1.70
C MET A 56 0.19 3.53 -2.56
N GLY A 57 -0.94 3.87 -3.18
CA GLY A 57 -1.62 2.93 -4.07
C GLY A 57 -0.79 2.59 -5.32
N LEU A 58 0.07 3.50 -5.81
CA LEU A 58 1.03 3.19 -6.88
C LEU A 58 2.09 2.19 -6.43
N THR A 59 2.64 2.34 -5.22
CA THR A 59 3.65 1.42 -4.69
C THR A 59 3.05 0.03 -4.45
N ASP A 60 1.80 -0.04 -4.01
CA ASP A 60 1.09 -1.31 -3.83
C ASP A 60 0.78 -1.99 -5.18
N CYS A 61 0.39 -1.23 -6.21
CA CYS A 61 0.23 -1.78 -7.57
C CYS A 61 1.53 -2.38 -8.10
N LEU A 62 2.65 -1.68 -7.90
CA LEU A 62 3.98 -2.15 -8.29
C LEU A 62 4.32 -3.46 -7.57
N GLN A 63 4.09 -3.53 -6.26
CA GLN A 63 4.32 -4.74 -5.48
C GLN A 63 3.44 -5.91 -5.95
N LEU A 64 2.14 -5.71 -6.14
CA LEU A 64 1.23 -6.77 -6.60
C LEU A 64 1.60 -7.30 -7.99
N PHE A 65 2.07 -6.42 -8.87
CA PHE A 65 2.61 -6.83 -10.17
C PHE A 65 3.81 -7.77 -10.01
N PHE A 66 4.79 -7.42 -9.17
CA PHE A 66 5.96 -8.27 -8.95
C PHE A 66 5.68 -9.53 -8.12
N HIS A 67 4.71 -9.50 -7.20
CA HIS A 67 4.25 -10.69 -6.47
C HIS A 67 3.64 -11.74 -7.39
N THR A 68 3.03 -11.32 -8.52
CA THR A 68 2.51 -12.25 -9.53
C THR A 68 3.63 -13.14 -10.08
N PHE A 69 4.84 -12.61 -10.27
CA PHE A 69 5.99 -13.42 -10.69
C PHE A 69 6.45 -14.40 -9.63
N GLY A 70 6.35 -14.05 -8.34
CA GLY A 70 6.62 -15.00 -7.25
C GLY A 70 5.74 -16.24 -7.34
N GLY A 71 4.44 -16.08 -7.63
CA GLY A 71 3.54 -17.21 -7.85
C GLY A 71 3.86 -18.01 -9.12
N ILE A 72 4.32 -17.34 -10.19
CA ILE A 72 4.82 -18.04 -11.40
C ILE A 72 6.06 -18.86 -11.07
N PHE A 73 6.99 -18.33 -10.26
CA PHE A 73 8.19 -19.05 -9.83
C PHE A 73 7.85 -20.28 -8.98
N SER A 74 6.82 -20.20 -8.12
CA SER A 74 6.32 -21.36 -7.37
C SER A 74 5.82 -22.47 -8.31
N ILE A 75 5.00 -22.12 -9.30
CA ILE A 75 4.43 -23.12 -10.24
C ILE A 75 5.54 -23.74 -11.10
N ALA A 76 6.50 -22.91 -11.54
CA ALA A 76 7.60 -23.36 -12.37
C ALA A 76 8.69 -24.11 -11.59
N ASN A 77 8.65 -24.09 -10.25
CA ASN A 77 9.74 -24.57 -9.37
C ASN A 77 11.12 -24.02 -9.78
N SER A 78 11.14 -22.80 -10.30
CA SER A 78 12.32 -22.15 -10.85
C SER A 78 12.09 -20.65 -10.94
N THR A 79 13.16 -19.88 -10.80
CA THR A 79 13.17 -18.41 -10.91
C THR A 79 13.50 -17.92 -12.32
N PHE A 80 13.71 -18.86 -13.26
CA PHE A 80 14.16 -18.70 -14.66
C PHE A 80 15.53 -18.03 -14.83
N ASN A 81 15.75 -16.87 -14.20
CA ASN A 81 16.98 -16.09 -14.29
C ASN A 81 17.21 -15.32 -12.98
N ASP A 82 18.41 -15.41 -12.43
CA ASP A 82 18.77 -14.77 -11.16
C ASP A 82 18.67 -13.24 -11.19
N THR A 83 19.01 -12.62 -12.32
CA THR A 83 18.89 -11.16 -12.48
C THR A 83 17.41 -10.74 -12.46
N PHE A 84 16.54 -11.52 -13.11
CA PHE A 84 15.11 -11.26 -13.10
C PHE A 84 14.52 -11.43 -11.71
N ASN A 85 14.88 -12.51 -11.01
CA ASN A 85 14.49 -12.75 -9.62
C ASN A 85 14.90 -11.58 -8.71
N LYS A 86 16.14 -11.13 -8.86
CA LYS A 86 16.70 -10.00 -8.12
C LYS A 86 15.95 -8.70 -8.38
N ILE A 87 15.63 -8.39 -9.64
CA ILE A 87 14.82 -7.22 -10.00
C ILE A 87 13.46 -7.29 -9.31
N CYS A 88 12.76 -8.43 -9.38
CA CYS A 88 11.46 -8.62 -8.75
C CYS A 88 11.52 -8.41 -7.23
N GLY A 89 12.48 -9.06 -6.55
CA GLY A 89 12.65 -8.94 -5.10
C GLY A 89 13.05 -7.54 -4.66
N GLY A 90 13.90 -6.87 -5.43
CA GLY A 90 14.28 -5.47 -5.17
C GLY A 90 13.09 -4.53 -5.27
N PHE A 91 12.23 -4.67 -6.28
CA PHE A 91 11.01 -3.87 -6.41
C PHE A 91 10.02 -4.13 -5.28
N LEU A 92 9.83 -5.40 -4.92
CA LEU A 92 8.95 -5.80 -3.83
C LEU A 92 9.38 -5.19 -2.50
N ASN A 93 10.64 -5.42 -2.12
CA ASN A 93 11.10 -5.00 -0.80
C ASN A 93 11.25 -3.47 -0.69
N SER A 94 11.68 -2.81 -1.76
CA SER A 94 11.73 -1.33 -1.80
C SER A 94 10.33 -0.72 -1.72
N GLY A 95 9.37 -1.35 -2.43
CA GLY A 95 7.96 -0.97 -2.38
C GLY A 95 7.41 -1.07 -0.96
N TRP A 96 7.66 -2.18 -0.28
CA TRP A 96 7.21 -2.43 1.08
C TRP A 96 7.70 -1.34 2.05
N ILE A 97 9.00 -1.05 2.00
CA ILE A 97 9.64 -0.05 2.86
C ILE A 97 9.09 1.36 2.63
N VAL A 98 8.92 1.76 1.36
CA VAL A 98 8.39 3.10 1.07
C VAL A 98 6.89 3.21 1.43
N SER A 99 6.11 2.13 1.32
CA SER A 99 4.69 2.11 1.74
C SER A 99 4.56 2.40 3.25
N ILE A 100 5.47 1.87 4.09
CA ILE A 100 5.52 2.18 5.52
C ILE A 100 5.85 3.66 5.75
N PHE A 101 6.82 4.19 5.00
CA PHE A 101 7.18 5.61 5.09
C PHE A 101 6.03 6.54 4.66
N PHE A 102 5.30 6.21 3.58
CA PHE A 102 4.09 6.95 3.19
C PHE A 102 2.99 6.87 4.25
N THR A 103 2.87 5.75 4.96
CA THR A 103 1.92 5.60 6.08
C THR A 103 2.25 6.56 7.22
N LEU A 104 3.52 6.68 7.57
CA LEU A 104 3.99 7.66 8.56
C LEU A 104 3.71 9.10 8.11
N LEU A 105 4.02 9.45 6.85
CA LEU A 105 3.73 10.78 6.30
C LEU A 105 2.24 11.10 6.32
N LEU A 106 1.38 10.11 6.02
CA LEU A 106 -0.07 10.26 6.07
C LEU A 106 -0.56 10.48 7.51
N ALA A 107 -0.01 9.75 8.48
CA ALA A 107 -0.32 9.96 9.89
C ALA A 107 0.10 11.37 10.35
N PHE A 108 1.28 11.84 9.93
CA PHE A 108 1.75 13.19 10.23
C PHE A 108 0.89 14.27 9.57
N ASN A 109 0.44 14.04 8.32
CA ASN A 109 -0.49 14.92 7.62
C ASN A 109 -1.83 15.04 8.36
N ARG A 110 -2.39 13.91 8.81
CA ARG A 110 -3.64 13.88 9.58
C ARG A 110 -3.49 14.54 10.94
N PHE A 111 -2.41 14.23 11.67
CA PHE A 111 -2.09 14.86 12.94
C PHE A 111 -1.99 16.38 12.78
N SER A 112 -1.25 16.82 11.77
CA SER A 112 -1.08 18.25 11.46
C SER A 112 -2.41 18.94 11.16
N THR A 113 -3.28 18.31 10.38
CA THR A 113 -4.56 18.89 9.96
C THR A 113 -5.61 18.90 11.07
N LEU A 114 -5.64 17.87 11.91
CA LEU A 114 -6.67 17.68 12.95
C LEU A 114 -6.30 18.36 14.27
N CYS A 115 -5.02 18.29 14.68
CA CYS A 115 -4.58 18.86 15.94
C CYS A 115 -4.21 20.34 15.82
N PHE A 116 -3.66 20.77 14.67
CA PHE A 116 -3.34 22.17 14.42
C PHE A 116 -4.33 22.78 13.43
N ARG A 117 -5.30 23.53 13.99
CA ARG A 117 -6.32 24.25 13.21
C ARG A 117 -5.70 25.33 12.29
N HIS A 118 -4.47 25.75 12.60
CA HIS A 118 -3.68 26.57 11.70
C HIS A 118 -2.94 25.68 10.68
N LYS A 119 -3.36 25.83 9.43
CA LYS A 119 -2.61 25.60 8.19
C LYS A 119 -1.10 25.40 8.41
N THR A 120 -0.70 24.14 8.58
CA THR A 120 0.71 23.80 8.77
C THR A 120 1.48 24.05 7.48
N ILE A 121 2.50 24.91 7.53
CA ILE A 121 3.29 25.35 6.37
C ILE A 121 3.82 24.15 5.56
N LEU A 122 4.17 23.06 6.24
CA LEU A 122 4.72 21.83 5.64
C LEU A 122 3.77 21.16 4.65
N PHE A 123 2.47 21.15 4.93
CA PHE A 123 1.48 20.46 4.09
C PHE A 123 0.66 21.42 3.24
N GLU A 124 0.66 22.72 3.52
CA GLU A 124 0.00 23.69 2.67
C GLU A 124 0.87 24.14 1.49
N ASN A 125 2.17 24.26 1.73
CA ASN A 125 3.11 24.65 0.70
C ASN A 125 3.31 23.48 -0.27
N LEU A 126 2.76 23.63 -1.47
CA LEU A 126 2.87 22.62 -2.53
C LEU A 126 4.31 22.24 -2.84
N PHE A 127 5.26 23.17 -2.72
CA PHE A 127 6.67 22.88 -2.90
C PHE A 127 7.17 21.89 -1.84
N LEU A 128 6.97 22.19 -0.55
CA LEU A 128 7.39 21.32 0.55
C LEU A 128 6.71 19.96 0.50
N PHE A 129 5.42 19.92 0.16
CA PHE A 129 4.69 18.67 -0.01
C PHE A 129 5.25 17.82 -1.17
N ASN A 130 5.51 18.44 -2.32
CA ASN A 130 6.13 17.74 -3.44
C ASN A 130 7.56 17.28 -3.10
N THR A 131 8.31 18.05 -2.31
CA THR A 131 9.62 17.66 -1.79
C THR A 131 9.52 16.40 -0.92
N GLN A 132 8.52 16.30 -0.05
CA GLN A 132 8.30 15.08 0.76
C GLN A 132 8.03 13.86 -0.13
N ILE A 133 7.15 13.98 -1.14
CA ILE A 133 6.90 12.91 -2.10
C ILE A 133 8.17 12.52 -2.84
N PHE A 134 8.95 13.51 -3.29
CA PHE A 134 10.22 13.28 -3.96
C PHE A 134 11.22 12.54 -3.07
N ILE A 135 11.35 12.93 -1.80
CA ILE A 135 12.19 12.25 -0.82
C ILE A 135 11.73 10.80 -0.61
N SER A 136 10.42 10.54 -0.55
CA SER A 136 9.89 9.17 -0.45
C SER A 136 10.29 8.30 -1.67
N TRP A 137 10.17 8.84 -2.88
CA TRP A 137 10.58 8.11 -4.09
C TRP A 137 12.10 7.95 -4.19
N LEU A 138 12.87 8.91 -3.70
CA LEU A 138 14.32 8.78 -3.56
C LEU A 138 14.67 7.68 -2.57
N TYR A 139 13.96 7.60 -1.43
CA TYR A 139 14.11 6.55 -0.43
C TYR A 139 13.84 5.16 -1.04
N PHE A 140 12.76 5.02 -1.83
CA PHE A 140 12.49 3.82 -2.63
C PHE A 140 13.66 3.49 -3.58
N GLY A 141 14.16 4.48 -4.33
CA GLY A 141 15.25 4.29 -5.29
C GLY A 141 16.56 3.86 -4.64
N ILE A 142 16.90 4.41 -3.46
CA ILE A 142 18.11 4.04 -2.71
C ILE A 142 18.05 2.56 -2.31
N TYR A 143 16.95 2.11 -1.70
CA TYR A 143 16.80 0.70 -1.32
C TYR A 143 16.81 -0.21 -2.55
N PHE A 144 16.16 0.20 -3.63
CA PHE A 144 16.17 -0.57 -4.88
C PHE A 144 17.59 -0.76 -5.40
N VAL A 145 18.39 0.32 -5.45
CA VAL A 145 19.80 0.24 -5.88
C VAL A 145 20.61 -0.65 -4.94
N ILE A 146 20.41 -0.56 -3.61
CA ILE A 146 21.08 -1.44 -2.64
C ILE A 146 20.79 -2.91 -2.97
N TYR A 147 19.53 -3.29 -3.23
CA TYR A 147 19.18 -4.66 -3.58
C TYR A 147 19.66 -5.11 -4.95
N MET A 148 20.04 -4.19 -5.84
CA MET A 148 20.66 -4.54 -7.12
C MET A 148 22.17 -4.82 -6.97
N THR A 149 22.81 -4.38 -5.88
CA THR A 149 24.24 -4.62 -5.64
C THR A 149 24.53 -6.09 -5.34
N PRO A 150 25.75 -6.62 -5.62
CA PRO A 150 26.11 -7.99 -5.27
C PRO A 150 26.21 -8.23 -3.76
N TYR A 151 26.12 -7.19 -2.94
CA TYR A 151 26.33 -7.25 -1.49
C TYR A 151 25.05 -7.52 -0.70
N CYS A 152 23.90 -7.23 -1.29
CA CYS A 152 22.59 -7.48 -0.71
C CYS A 152 21.57 -7.72 -1.81
N SER A 153 20.86 -8.85 -1.74
CA SER A 153 19.76 -9.15 -2.66
C SER A 153 18.57 -9.70 -1.88
N VAL A 154 17.38 -9.35 -2.32
CA VAL A 154 16.14 -10.03 -1.94
C VAL A 154 15.75 -10.93 -3.10
N LEU A 155 15.66 -12.23 -2.84
CA LEU A 155 15.43 -13.26 -3.85
C LEU A 155 14.23 -14.11 -3.44
N TYR A 156 13.51 -14.62 -4.45
CA TYR A 156 12.52 -15.65 -4.24
C TYR A 156 13.20 -17.00 -4.08
N ASP A 157 12.83 -17.73 -3.04
CA ASP A 157 13.22 -19.12 -2.80
C ASP A 157 12.04 -20.04 -3.12
N PRO A 158 12.10 -20.81 -4.24
CA PRO A 158 11.05 -21.75 -4.60
C PRO A 158 10.83 -22.87 -3.58
N ILE A 159 11.83 -23.20 -2.75
CA ILE A 159 11.72 -24.28 -1.76
C ILE A 159 10.91 -23.80 -0.56
N ASN A 160 11.20 -22.58 -0.09
CA ASN A 160 10.50 -21.97 1.04
C ASN A 160 9.28 -21.13 0.63
N LEU A 161 8.99 -21.09 -0.69
CA LEU A 161 7.90 -20.35 -1.32
C LEU A 161 7.78 -18.88 -0.87
N SER A 162 8.92 -18.24 -0.58
CA SER A 162 8.97 -16.93 0.05
C SER A 162 10.07 -16.05 -0.53
N TRP A 163 9.88 -14.74 -0.39
CA TRP A 163 10.91 -13.75 -0.66
C TRP A 163 11.76 -13.59 0.60
N GLY A 164 13.08 -13.63 0.43
CA GLY A 164 14.00 -13.53 1.54
C GLY A 164 15.35 -12.93 1.14
N TYR A 165 16.11 -12.57 2.16
CA TYR A 165 17.48 -12.12 2.00
C TYR A 165 18.40 -13.27 1.57
N ASP A 166 19.31 -12.99 0.65
CA ASP A 166 20.40 -13.90 0.35
C ASP A 166 21.44 -13.94 1.50
N ASN A 167 22.38 -14.88 1.42
CA ASN A 167 23.46 -15.02 2.41
C ASN A 167 24.67 -14.09 2.13
N SER A 168 24.45 -12.98 1.43
CA SER A 168 25.51 -12.01 1.12
C SER A 168 25.98 -11.26 2.37
N GLU A 169 27.20 -10.72 2.32
CA GLU A 169 27.88 -10.13 3.48
C GLU A 169 27.05 -9.06 4.21
N TRP A 170 26.32 -8.23 3.45
CA TRP A 170 25.57 -7.10 3.99
C TRP A 170 24.09 -7.39 4.22
N SER A 171 23.57 -8.52 3.73
CA SER A 171 22.13 -8.82 3.77
C SER A 171 21.57 -8.87 5.19
N ARG A 172 22.26 -9.55 6.12
CA ARG A 172 21.85 -9.59 7.53
C ARG A 172 21.88 -8.21 8.21
N THR A 173 22.80 -7.35 7.78
CA THR A 173 22.92 -5.99 8.34
C THR A 173 21.78 -5.11 7.83
N ILE A 174 21.51 -5.16 6.53
CA ILE A 174 20.42 -4.43 5.88
C ILE A 174 19.05 -4.90 6.41
N GLU A 175 18.83 -6.21 6.53
CA GLU A 175 17.63 -6.80 7.14
C GLU A 175 17.36 -6.25 8.54
N LYS A 176 18.40 -6.17 9.40
CA LYS A 176 18.28 -5.59 10.75
C LYS A 176 17.97 -4.10 10.72
N ILE A 177 18.65 -3.34 9.86
CA ILE A 177 18.41 -1.90 9.70
C ILE A 177 16.96 -1.65 9.30
N GLU A 178 16.44 -2.42 8.36
CA GLU A 178 15.04 -2.33 7.92
C GLU A 178 14.05 -2.72 9.00
N LEU A 179 14.32 -3.80 9.74
CA LEU A 179 13.48 -4.22 10.85
C LEU A 179 13.37 -3.09 11.89
N TYR A 180 14.50 -2.52 12.31
CA TYR A 180 14.50 -1.42 13.27
C TYR A 180 13.84 -0.15 12.71
N ALA A 181 14.14 0.22 11.46
CA ALA A 181 13.51 1.36 10.81
C ALA A 181 11.99 1.21 10.71
N THR A 182 11.52 0.02 10.32
CA THR A 182 10.10 -0.33 10.24
C THR A 182 9.44 -0.24 11.62
N LEU A 183 10.05 -0.82 12.65
CA LEU A 183 9.54 -0.76 14.01
C LEU A 183 9.43 0.68 14.52
N ILE A 184 10.44 1.52 14.27
CA ILE A 184 10.43 2.94 14.64
C ILE A 184 9.31 3.67 13.89
N GLN A 185 9.20 3.49 12.58
CA GLN A 185 8.18 4.16 11.76
C GLN A 185 6.75 3.76 12.15
N LEU A 186 6.51 2.47 12.40
CA LEU A 186 5.21 1.97 12.88
C LEU A 186 4.90 2.47 14.29
N SER A 187 5.89 2.52 15.18
CA SER A 187 5.72 3.06 16.53
C SER A 187 5.37 4.55 16.51
N LEU A 188 6.09 5.34 15.72
CA LEU A 188 5.79 6.76 15.54
C LEU A 188 4.40 6.98 14.95
N THR A 189 4.02 6.18 13.94
CA THR A 189 2.67 6.19 13.35
C THR A 189 1.60 5.90 14.41
N GLY A 190 1.80 4.87 15.22
CA GLY A 190 0.89 4.50 16.31
C GLY A 190 0.75 5.61 17.35
N ILE A 191 1.87 6.18 17.80
CA ILE A 191 1.90 7.30 18.75
C ILE A 191 1.14 8.51 18.20
N LEU A 192 1.35 8.88 16.92
CA LEU A 192 0.62 9.98 16.28
C LEU A 192 -0.89 9.72 16.26
N TYR A 193 -1.33 8.51 15.93
CA TYR A 193 -2.76 8.18 15.95
C TYR A 193 -3.36 8.18 17.35
N LEU A 194 -2.62 7.73 18.37
CA LEU A 194 -3.06 7.84 19.76
C LEU A 194 -3.24 9.31 20.17
N PHE A 195 -2.32 10.20 19.78
CA PHE A 195 -2.46 11.64 20.02
C PHE A 195 -3.66 12.22 19.28
N ILE A 196 -3.90 11.85 18.02
CA ILE A 196 -5.07 12.29 17.25
C ILE A 196 -6.35 11.90 18.00
N ILE A 197 -6.47 10.64 18.42
CA ILE A 197 -7.65 10.14 19.13
C ILE A 197 -7.84 10.89 20.46
N PHE A 198 -6.78 11.02 21.27
CA PHE A 198 -6.83 11.74 22.54
C PHE A 198 -7.26 13.21 22.34
N TRP A 199 -6.71 13.89 21.34
CA TRP A 199 -7.07 15.26 21.00
C TRP A 199 -8.53 15.39 20.56
N LEU A 200 -9.01 14.47 19.72
CA LEU A 200 -10.40 14.45 19.26
C LEU A 200 -11.38 14.21 20.42
N LEU A 201 -11.04 13.35 21.39
CA LEU A 201 -11.86 13.09 22.57
C LEU A 201 -11.91 14.27 23.54
N THR A 202 -10.80 14.99 23.69
CA THR A 202 -10.71 16.16 24.59
C THR A 202 -11.33 17.42 23.99
N THR A 203 -11.37 17.53 22.66
CA THR A 203 -11.95 18.68 21.96
C THR A 203 -13.47 18.51 21.79
N LYS A 204 -14.25 18.99 22.78
CA LYS A 204 -15.73 18.93 22.80
C LYS A 204 -16.42 19.37 21.50
N GLN A 205 -15.88 20.39 20.82
CA GLN A 205 -16.45 20.92 19.57
C GLN A 205 -16.33 19.94 18.38
N TYR A 206 -15.33 19.06 18.38
CA TYR A 206 -15.13 18.10 17.30
C TYR A 206 -16.08 16.90 17.44
N ALA A 207 -16.35 16.47 18.68
CA ALA A 207 -17.36 15.43 18.96
C ALA A 207 -18.78 15.87 18.51
N GLU A 208 -19.13 17.15 18.67
CA GLU A 208 -20.41 17.70 18.21
C GLU A 208 -20.49 17.81 16.68
N ASN A 209 -19.41 18.20 16.00
CA ASN A 209 -19.39 18.31 14.54
C ASN A 209 -19.30 16.95 13.84
N VAL A 210 -18.46 16.02 14.32
CA VAL A 210 -18.35 14.66 13.76
C VAL A 210 -19.65 13.89 13.96
N SER A 211 -20.32 14.04 15.11
CA SER A 211 -21.63 13.40 15.32
C SER A 211 -22.72 13.98 14.40
N ARG A 212 -22.64 15.27 14.01
CA ARG A 212 -23.51 15.88 13.00
C ARG A 212 -23.19 15.42 11.58
N GLU A 213 -21.92 15.40 11.22
CA GLU A 213 -21.44 15.04 9.89
C GLU A 213 -21.67 13.55 9.62
N TYR A 214 -21.38 12.67 10.58
CA TYR A 214 -21.68 11.23 10.49
C TYR A 214 -23.18 10.95 10.37
N LYS A 215 -24.03 11.72 11.09
CA LYS A 215 -25.48 11.65 10.93
C LYS A 215 -25.94 12.12 9.55
N GLN A 216 -25.29 13.14 8.97
CA GLN A 216 -25.59 13.62 7.63
C GLN A 216 -25.12 12.63 6.55
N GLU A 217 -23.90 12.10 6.64
CA GLU A 217 -23.37 11.10 5.72
C GLU A 217 -24.16 9.79 5.77
N PHE A 218 -24.54 9.31 6.97
CA PHE A 218 -25.38 8.13 7.13
C PHE A 218 -26.79 8.36 6.55
N LYS A 219 -27.37 9.54 6.73
CA LYS A 219 -28.66 9.92 6.12
C LYS A 219 -28.57 9.98 4.60
N VAL A 220 -27.48 10.51 4.05
CA VAL A 220 -27.22 10.55 2.60
C VAL A 220 -27.02 9.13 2.05
N LEU A 221 -26.30 8.26 2.76
CA LEU A 221 -26.13 6.86 2.37
C LEU A 221 -27.46 6.10 2.35
N ILE A 222 -28.35 6.33 3.32
CA ILE A 222 -29.71 5.76 3.33
C ILE A 222 -30.56 6.31 2.18
N GLN A 223 -30.51 7.62 1.91
CA GLN A 223 -31.25 8.21 0.78
C GLN A 223 -30.75 7.70 -0.57
N VAL A 224 -29.44 7.58 -0.76
CA VAL A 224 -28.83 7.07 -2.00
C VAL A 224 -29.08 5.58 -2.19
N SER A 225 -29.13 4.80 -1.11
CA SER A 225 -29.47 3.36 -1.19
C SER A 225 -30.97 3.13 -1.41
N SER A 226 -31.85 4.01 -0.92
CA SER A 226 -33.30 3.94 -1.18
C SER A 226 -33.69 4.45 -2.58
N PHE A 227 -32.90 5.34 -3.19
CA PHE A 227 -33.16 5.87 -4.53
C PHE A 227 -32.71 4.93 -5.67
N ARG A 228 -31.95 3.86 -5.37
CA ARG A 228 -31.53 2.87 -6.38
C ARG A 228 -32.53 1.72 -6.62
N THR A 229 -33.68 1.73 -5.96
CA THR A 229 -34.72 0.68 -6.12
C THR A 229 -35.97 1.13 -6.87
N PHE A 230 -36.04 2.35 -7.39
CA PHE A 230 -37.11 2.74 -8.31
C PHE A 230 -36.59 2.81 -9.75
N PRO A 231 -36.87 1.80 -10.59
CA PRO A 231 -36.76 1.98 -12.03
C PRO A 231 -37.82 3.01 -12.41
N ARG A 232 -37.39 4.22 -12.78
CA ARG A 232 -38.30 5.17 -13.43
C ARG A 232 -38.59 4.58 -14.81
N MET A 233 -39.75 3.96 -14.89
CA MET A 233 -40.36 3.47 -16.11
C MET A 233 -40.34 4.57 -17.16
N ALA A 234 -40.13 4.14 -18.40
CA ALA A 234 -40.26 4.95 -19.59
C ALA A 234 -41.67 5.56 -19.64
N ASP A 235 -41.75 6.89 -19.60
CA ASP A 235 -42.87 7.60 -20.20
C ASP A 235 -42.46 7.91 -21.65
N SER A 236 -42.86 7.03 -22.55
CA SER A 236 -43.20 7.40 -23.91
C SER A 236 -44.49 8.22 -23.88
N ASN A 237 -44.47 9.48 -24.35
CA ASN A 237 -45.51 10.12 -25.19
C ASN A 237 -45.33 11.66 -25.31
N GLY A 238 -45.30 12.15 -26.56
CA GLY A 238 -45.59 13.53 -27.01
C GLY A 238 -44.39 14.49 -27.00
N PHE A 239 -43.85 15.00 -28.11
CA PHE A 239 -44.37 15.30 -29.46
C PHE A 239 -43.38 14.85 -30.55
#